data_AF-A0A3T0N3B5-F1
#
_entry.id   AF-A0A3T0N3B5-F1
#
_cell.length_a   1.000
_cell.length_b   1.000
_cell.length_c   1.000
_cell.angle_alpha   90.00
_cell.angle_beta   90.00
_cell.angle_gamma   90.00
#
_symmetry.space_group_name_H-M   'P 1'
#
loop_
_entity.id
_entity.type
_entity.pdbx_description
1 polymer ?
#
loop_
_entity_poly.entity_id
_entity_poly.type
_entity_poly.pdbx_seq_one_letter_code
_entity_poly.pdbx_strand_id
1 'polypeptide(L)'
;MPDWPHTIPYDLRETLEAADHEAWRPAFQSWAKSHGLRFKLHWEADLMRRVGELDQWRWTPGIQDRWAAIREWLVAHDVPVSDRLPMRPETNSRR
;
A
#
# COMPACT_ATOMS: atom_id res chain seq x y z
N MET A 1 13.29 -4.92 -9.69
CA MET A 1 11.99 -4.48 -9.17
C MET A 1 12.04 -4.62 -7.66
N PRO A 2 11.66 -3.60 -6.89
CA PRO A 2 11.61 -3.70 -5.43
C PRO A 2 10.64 -4.82 -5.02
N ASP A 3 11.09 -5.67 -4.08
CA ASP A 3 10.41 -6.92 -3.67
C ASP A 3 9.25 -6.62 -2.70
N TRP A 4 8.25 -5.87 -3.18
CA TRP A 4 7.09 -5.52 -2.36
C TRP A 4 6.17 -6.73 -2.17
N PRO A 5 5.68 -7.00 -0.94
CA PRO A 5 4.87 -8.17 -0.66
C PRO A 5 3.57 -8.18 -1.48
N HIS A 6 3.19 -9.35 -1.97
CA HIS A 6 1.94 -9.54 -2.71
C HIS A 6 0.72 -9.40 -1.80
N THR A 7 0.84 -9.77 -0.53
CA THR A 7 -0.20 -9.58 0.49
C THR A 7 -0.05 -8.24 1.18
N ILE A 8 -1.17 -7.61 1.55
CA ILE A 8 -1.12 -6.37 2.31
C ILE A 8 -0.35 -6.55 3.64
N PRO A 9 0.62 -5.69 3.96
CA PRO A 9 1.28 -5.68 5.27
C PRO A 9 0.27 -5.54 6.40
N TYR A 10 0.48 -6.24 7.52
CA TYR A 10 -0.52 -6.28 8.61
C TYR A 10 -0.78 -4.90 9.21
N ASP A 11 0.27 -4.14 9.51
CA ASP A 11 0.16 -2.74 9.99
C ASP A 11 -0.60 -1.85 9.01
N LEU A 12 -0.34 -2.00 7.71
CA LEU A 12 -1.04 -1.23 6.68
C LEU A 12 -2.52 -1.62 6.63
N ARG A 13 -2.81 -2.92 6.73
CA ARG A 13 -4.17 -3.43 6.78
C ARG A 13 -4.92 -2.87 7.98
N GLU A 14 -4.38 -2.95 9.19
CA GLU A 14 -5.03 -2.40 10.39
C GLU A 14 -5.23 -0.89 10.25
N THR A 15 -4.23 -0.18 9.72
CA THR A 15 -4.30 1.28 9.48
C THR A 15 -5.39 1.63 8.46
N LEU A 16 -5.55 0.83 7.41
CA LEU A 16 -6.58 1.03 6.38
C LEU A 16 -7.96 0.51 6.80
N GLU A 17 -8.05 -0.51 7.65
CA GLU A 17 -9.32 -1.01 8.24
C GLU A 17 -9.86 -0.05 9.30
N ALA A 18 -8.98 0.56 10.09
CA ALA A 18 -9.35 1.59 11.07
C ALA A 18 -9.69 2.94 10.41
N ALA A 19 -9.23 3.16 9.18
CA ALA A 19 -9.55 4.35 8.41
C ALA A 19 -10.83 4.16 7.60
N ASP A 20 -11.67 5.20 7.58
CA ASP A 20 -12.83 5.22 6.69
C ASP A 20 -12.40 5.19 5.21
N HIS A 21 -13.32 4.82 4.32
CA HIS A 21 -13.08 4.75 2.88
C HIS A 21 -12.63 6.09 2.29
N GLU A 22 -12.98 7.21 2.92
CA GLU A 22 -12.49 8.55 2.54
C GLU A 22 -11.17 8.94 3.23
N ALA A 23 -10.84 8.30 4.36
CA ALA A 23 -9.68 8.58 5.22
C ALA A 23 -8.46 7.66 4.95
N TRP A 24 -8.52 6.79 3.94
CA TRP A 24 -7.41 5.89 3.60
C TRP A 24 -6.12 6.62 3.22
N ARG A 25 -6.21 7.83 2.65
CA ARG A 25 -5.04 8.64 2.24
C ARG A 25 -4.16 9.05 3.43
N PRO A 26 -4.68 9.79 4.43
CA PRO A 26 -3.87 10.17 5.59
C PRO A 26 -3.39 8.93 6.37
N ALA A 27 -4.15 7.84 6.36
CA ALA A 27 -3.76 6.57 6.97
C ALA A 27 -2.53 5.95 6.26
N PHE A 28 -2.56 5.84 4.93
CA PHE A 28 -1.41 5.38 4.13
C PHE A 28 -0.19 6.29 4.28
N GLN A 29 -0.36 7.61 4.24
CA GLN A 29 0.74 8.56 4.45
C GLN A 29 1.38 8.40 5.83
N SER A 30 0.56 8.20 6.86
CA SER A 30 1.03 8.00 8.24
C SER A 30 1.83 6.69 8.35
N TRP A 31 1.31 5.60 7.81
CA TRP A 31 2.01 4.32 7.71
C TRP A 31 3.34 4.46 6.97
N ALA A 32 3.33 5.07 5.79
CA ALA A 32 4.52 5.22 4.97
C ALA A 32 5.62 6.04 5.68
N LYS A 33 5.21 7.09 6.38
CA LYS A 33 6.11 7.91 7.21
C LYS A 33 6.69 7.09 8.37
N SER A 34 5.88 6.28 9.05
CA SER A 34 6.34 5.38 10.12
C SER A 34 7.38 4.37 9.64
N HIS A 35 7.26 3.90 8.39
CA HIS A 35 8.24 3.00 7.76
C HIS A 35 9.40 3.74 7.05
N GLY A 36 9.47 5.06 7.12
CA GLY A 36 10.55 5.86 6.53
C GLY A 36 10.51 5.94 5.01
N LEU A 37 9.37 5.63 4.39
CA LEU A 37 9.18 5.77 2.95
C LEU A 37 9.10 7.27 2.61
N ARG A 38 9.93 7.71 1.66
CA ARG A 38 9.93 9.09 1.16
C ARG A 38 9.40 9.11 -0.26
N PHE A 39 8.25 9.73 -0.44
CA PHE A 39 7.65 9.94 -1.76
C PHE A 39 7.88 11.37 -2.25
N LYS A 40 7.95 11.55 -3.56
CA LYS A 40 7.94 12.88 -4.17
C LYS A 40 6.49 13.37 -4.26
N LEU A 41 6.27 14.67 -4.05
CA LEU A 41 4.92 15.29 -4.04
C LEU A 41 4.10 14.97 -5.32
N HIS A 42 4.75 14.88 -6.47
CA HIS A 42 4.09 14.58 -7.75
C HIS A 42 3.66 13.11 -7.90
N TRP A 43 4.23 12.19 -7.11
CA TRP A 43 3.82 10.78 -7.14
C TRP A 43 2.48 10.56 -6.46
N GLU A 44 2.11 11.44 -5.52
CA GLU A 44 0.83 11.36 -4.81
C GLU A 44 -0.36 11.54 -5.74
N ALA A 45 -0.24 12.43 -6.73
CA ALA A 45 -1.27 12.62 -7.76
C ALA A 45 -1.48 11.36 -8.61
N ASP A 46 -0.40 10.65 -8.98
CA ASP A 46 -0.49 9.38 -9.71
C ASP A 46 -1.14 8.29 -8.85
N LEU A 47 -0.77 8.21 -7.57
CA LEU A 47 -1.37 7.28 -6.62
C LEU A 47 -2.88 7.52 -6.48
N MET A 48 -3.30 8.78 -6.33
CA MET A 48 -4.72 9.12 -6.25
C MET A 48 -5.48 8.73 -7.51
N ARG A 49 -4.87 8.91 -8.69
CA ARG A 49 -5.48 8.50 -9.95
C ARG A 49 -5.70 6.99 -9.98
N ARG A 50 -4.68 6.19 -9.68
CA ARG A 50 -4.78 4.71 -9.69
C ARG A 50 -5.80 4.18 -8.69
N VAL A 51 -5.80 4.68 -7.46
CA VAL A 51 -6.77 4.24 -6.43
C VAL A 51 -8.17 4.78 -6.71
N GLY A 52 -8.28 5.99 -7.28
CA GLY A 52 -9.55 6.54 -7.73
C GLY A 52 -10.15 5.78 -8.91
N GLU A 53 -9.33 5.25 -9.82
CA GLU A 53 -9.77 4.35 -10.88
C GLU A 53 -10.31 3.03 -10.31
N LEU A 54 -9.75 2.51 -9.20
CA LEU A 54 -10.30 1.34 -8.51
C LEU A 54 -11.67 1.62 -7.86
N ASP A 55 -11.88 2.83 -7.35
CA ASP A 55 -13.17 3.23 -6.75
C ASP A 55 -14.30 3.36 -7.78
N GLN A 56 -13.96 3.58 -9.06
CA GLN A 56 -14.94 3.68 -10.14
C GLN A 56 -15.55 2.32 -10.54
N TRP A 57 -15.01 1.21 -10.06
CA TRP A 57 -15.55 -0.11 -10.37
C TRP A 57 -16.83 -0.36 -9.56
N ARG A 58 -17.79 -1.05 -10.18
CA ARG A 58 -19.13 -1.31 -9.64
C ARG A 58 -19.14 -2.06 -8.30
N TRP A 59 -18.00 -2.62 -7.88
CA TRP A 59 -17.83 -3.37 -6.64
C TRP A 59 -16.85 -2.62 -5.75
N THR A 60 -17.22 -2.39 -4.48
CA THR A 60 -16.34 -1.74 -3.51
C THR A 60 -15.01 -2.51 -3.44
N PRO A 61 -13.89 -1.93 -3.89
CA PRO A 61 -12.62 -2.62 -3.93
C PRO A 61 -12.22 -3.00 -2.50
N GLY A 62 -11.92 -4.28 -2.30
CA GLY A 62 -11.42 -4.76 -1.02
C GLY A 62 -10.05 -4.16 -0.70
N ILE A 63 -9.64 -4.21 0.57
CA ILE A 63 -8.35 -3.68 1.03
C ILE A 63 -7.15 -4.31 0.29
N GLN A 64 -7.27 -5.58 -0.14
CA GLN A 64 -6.25 -6.26 -0.93
C GLN A 64 -6.13 -5.73 -2.37
N ASP A 65 -7.24 -5.31 -2.98
CA ASP A 65 -7.27 -4.73 -4.33
C ASP A 65 -6.64 -3.33 -4.31
N ARG A 66 -7.01 -2.53 -3.30
CA ARG A 66 -6.35 -1.26 -3.00
C ARG A 66 -4.85 -1.44 -2.75
N TRP A 67 -4.45 -2.49 -2.02
CA TRP A 67 -3.03 -2.83 -1.85
C TRP A 67 -2.35 -3.18 -3.18
N ALA A 68 -3.01 -3.93 -4.07
CA ALA A 68 -2.44 -4.27 -5.36
C ALA A 68 -2.08 -3.01 -6.17
N ALA A 69 -2.99 -2.03 -6.26
CA ALA A 69 -2.70 -0.76 -6.93
C ALA A 69 -1.59 0.06 -6.25
N ILE A 70 -1.60 0.13 -4.92
CA ILE A 70 -0.53 0.79 -4.14
C ILE A 70 0.82 0.11 -4.41
N ARG A 71 0.86 -1.23 -4.41
CA ARG A 71 2.06 -2.02 -4.68
C ARG A 71 2.58 -1.78 -6.08
N GLU A 72 1.71 -1.83 -7.09
CA GLU A 72 2.09 -1.55 -8.46
C GLU A 72 2.61 -0.13 -8.64
N TRP A 73 2.05 0.84 -7.91
CA TRP A 73 2.57 2.20 -7.86
C TRP A 73 3.95 2.27 -7.20
N LEU A 74 4.14 1.61 -6.04
CA LEU A 74 5.44 1.54 -5.35
C LEU A 74 6.53 0.92 -6.25
N VAL A 75 6.19 -0.15 -6.98
CA VAL A 75 7.09 -0.81 -7.93
C VAL A 75 7.37 0.08 -9.15
N ALA A 76 6.35 0.73 -9.72
CA ALA A 76 6.51 1.62 -10.87
C ALA A 76 7.40 2.85 -10.56
N HIS A 77 7.40 3.30 -9.31
CA HIS A 77 8.23 4.41 -8.83
C HIS A 77 9.59 3.99 -8.26
N ASP A 78 9.93 2.69 -8.34
CA ASP A 78 11.15 2.10 -7.78
C ASP A 78 11.38 2.46 -6.30
N VAL A 79 10.29 2.51 -5.53
CA VAL A 79 10.38 2.82 -4.11
C VAL A 79 11.03 1.64 -3.39
N PRO A 80 12.15 1.85 -2.69
CA PRO A 80 12.81 0.77 -1.96
C PRO A 80 11.89 0.27 -0.84
N VAL A 81 11.80 -1.06 -0.73
CA VAL A 81 11.13 -1.72 0.39
C VAL A 81 11.89 -1.38 1.66
N SER A 82 11.19 -0.85 2.66
CA SER A 82 11.80 -0.58 3.96
C SER A 82 12.01 -1.89 4.71
N ASP A 83 13.22 -2.12 5.21
CA ASP A 83 13.58 -3.29 6.04
C ASP A 83 12.73 -3.42 7.31
N ARG A 84 12.07 -2.32 7.71
CA ARG A 84 11.20 -2.21 8.88
C ARG A 84 9.74 -2.57 8.61
N LEU A 85 9.40 -3.09 7.45
CA LEU A 85 8.03 -3.51 7.18
C LEU A 85 7.73 -4.79 7.98
N PRO A 86 6.74 -4.78 8.89
CA PRO A 86 6.31 -5.98 9.57
C PRO A 86 5.64 -6.87 8.54
N MET A 87 6.47 -7.71 7.94
CA MET A 87 6.02 -8.85 7.17
C MET A 87 5.34 -9.77 8.18
N ARG A 88 4.07 -10.14 7.95
CA ARG A 88 3.68 -11.48 8.40
C ARG A 88 4.73 -12.39 7.79
N PRO A 89 5.31 -13.34 8.53
CA PRO A 89 6.15 -14.33 7.89
C PRO A 89 5.26 -14.97 6.82
N GLU A 90 5.49 -14.62 5.55
CA GLU A 90 5.12 -15.50 4.45
C GLU A 90 5.65 -16.83 4.92
N THR A 91 4.75 -17.78 5.13
CA THR A 91 5.07 -19.08 5.71
C THR A 91 6.16 -19.69 4.84
N ASN A 92 7.42 -19.40 5.19
CA ASN A 92 8.59 -19.96 4.58
C ASN A 92 8.73 -21.32 5.25
N SER A 93 7.75 -22.20 5.00
CA SER A 93 7.93 -23.63 5.08
C SER A 93 8.79 -24.02 3.88
N ARG A 94 10.05 -23.59 3.89
CA ARG A 94 11.12 -24.32 3.25
C ARG A 94 11.69 -25.24 4.32
N ARG A 95 11.14 -26.43 4.39
CA ARG A 95 11.83 -27.60 4.91
C ARG A 95 11.74 -28.71 3.88
#